data_AF-A0A3M8FWE2-F1
#
_entry.id   AF-A0A3M8FWE2-F1
#
_cell.length_a   1.000
_cell.length_b   1.000
_cell.length_c   1.000
_cell.angle_alpha   90.00
_cell.angle_beta   90.00
_cell.angle_gamma   90.00
#
_symmetry.space_group_name_H-M   'P 1'
#
loop_
_entity.id
_entity.type
_entity.pdbx_description
1 polymer ?
#
loop_
_entity_poly.entity_id
_entity_poly.type
_entity_poly.pdbx_seq_one_letter_code
_entity_poly.pdbx_strand_id
1 'polypeptide(L)'
;MTDDHTDRALTWAALLAKWTEFAQSALALPNDEEGGRLKEAVPSIIGLQAVTHACAEIRDLPEAERALGEDKADMLIKKHAGELNTIWRGEQMPEAIVELVEDARLAFRAATEGGVEWVVEGESLIAPHPGELLGALVEAGFSGDLFLPTPGVPLFQNAPAAFMRGVDIETEAGGMALAHIPLFLGDEVSGHEVPVARQVYRQFDFSKGGPVRDLVQPMDAALTPGQPLLIPAILAGEVQPIALPIPGTEHQKPLPVEFEA
;
A
#
# COMPACT_ATOMS: atom_id res chain seq x y z
N MET A 1 27.29 7.36 -10.63
CA MET A 1 26.27 6.65 -11.45
C MET A 1 26.71 5.27 -11.95
N THR A 2 27.99 4.88 -11.88
CA THR A 2 28.47 3.53 -12.29
C THR A 2 28.45 2.48 -11.18
N ASP A 3 28.38 2.88 -9.90
CA ASP A 3 28.36 1.94 -8.76
C ASP A 3 27.03 1.18 -8.64
N ASP A 4 25.89 1.86 -8.83
CA ASP A 4 24.55 1.31 -8.58
C ASP A 4 24.20 0.10 -9.47
N HIS A 5 24.52 0.17 -10.77
CA HIS A 5 24.35 -0.96 -11.68
C HIS A 5 25.28 -2.15 -11.35
N THR A 6 26.47 -1.88 -10.81
CA THR A 6 27.43 -2.93 -10.45
C THR A 6 26.98 -3.66 -9.18
N ASP A 7 26.48 -2.92 -8.19
CA ASP A 7 25.94 -3.48 -6.94
C ASP A 7 24.66 -4.27 -7.17
N ARG A 8 23.78 -3.81 -8.07
CA ARG A 8 22.57 -4.55 -8.48
C ARG A 8 22.91 -5.86 -9.19
N ALA A 9 23.85 -5.84 -10.14
CA ALA A 9 24.29 -7.05 -10.83
C ALA A 9 24.93 -8.07 -9.88
N LEU A 10 25.71 -7.60 -8.89
CA LEU A 10 26.28 -8.44 -7.85
C LEU A 10 25.21 -9.06 -6.95
N THR A 11 24.18 -8.28 -6.58
CA THR A 11 23.04 -8.77 -5.78
C THR A 11 22.30 -9.89 -6.48
N TRP A 12 21.93 -9.71 -7.75
CA TRP A 12 21.25 -10.73 -8.52
C TRP A 12 22.12 -11.97 -8.77
N ALA A 13 23.42 -11.79 -9.02
CA ALA A 13 24.35 -12.91 -9.15
C ALA A 13 24.48 -13.72 -7.84
N ALA A 14 24.52 -13.04 -6.69
CA ALA A 14 24.56 -13.68 -5.38
C ALA A 14 23.26 -14.45 -5.07
N LEU A 15 22.10 -13.85 -5.36
CA LEU A 15 20.79 -14.51 -5.22
C LEU A 15 20.69 -15.77 -6.10
N LEU A 16 21.09 -15.67 -7.37
CA LEU A 16 21.09 -16.80 -8.29
C LEU A 16 22.02 -17.93 -7.81
N ALA A 17 23.21 -17.59 -7.30
CA ALA A 17 24.13 -18.55 -6.73
C ALA A 17 23.49 -19.27 -5.53
N LYS A 18 22.82 -18.53 -4.63
CA LYS A 18 22.12 -19.08 -3.47
C LYS A 18 20.96 -19.99 -3.87
N TRP A 19 20.15 -19.62 -4.86
CA TRP A 19 19.09 -20.48 -5.37
C TRP A 19 19.64 -21.75 -6.02
N THR A 20 20.78 -21.66 -6.70
CA THR A 20 21.46 -22.82 -7.28
C THR A 20 21.97 -23.76 -6.19
N GLU A 21 22.62 -23.23 -5.15
CA GLU A 21 23.05 -24.01 -3.96
C GLU A 21 21.86 -24.67 -3.27
N PHE A 22 20.76 -23.94 -3.07
CA PHE A 22 19.54 -24.46 -2.47
C PHE A 22 18.96 -25.61 -3.29
N ALA A 23 18.81 -25.43 -4.61
CA ALA A 23 18.32 -26.47 -5.52
C ALA A 23 19.22 -27.72 -5.52
N GLN A 24 20.55 -27.55 -5.49
CA GLN A 24 21.49 -28.65 -5.39
C GLN A 24 21.38 -29.40 -4.05
N SER A 25 21.23 -28.66 -2.94
CA SER A 25 21.07 -29.25 -1.61
C SER A 25 19.79 -30.08 -1.50
N ALA A 26 18.71 -29.65 -2.16
CA ALA A 26 17.45 -30.37 -2.16
C ALA A 26 17.58 -31.76 -2.79
N LEU A 27 18.44 -31.97 -3.80
CA LEU A 27 18.67 -33.28 -4.41
C LEU A 27 19.16 -34.34 -3.40
N ALA A 28 19.86 -33.90 -2.35
CA ALA A 28 20.40 -34.77 -1.30
C ALA A 28 19.38 -35.15 -0.22
N LEU A 29 18.18 -34.55 -0.20
CA LEU A 29 17.13 -34.92 0.75
C LEU A 29 16.71 -36.40 0.56
N PRO A 30 16.17 -37.07 1.59
CA PRO A 30 15.58 -38.39 1.43
C PRO A 30 14.34 -38.34 0.51
N ASN A 31 14.00 -39.49 -0.08
CA ASN A 31 12.78 -39.66 -0.89
C ASN A 31 11.62 -40.25 -0.05
N ASP A 32 11.60 -39.96 1.25
CA ASP A 32 10.45 -40.26 2.11
C ASP A 32 9.33 -39.23 1.87
N GLU A 33 8.19 -39.39 2.55
CA GLU A 33 7.00 -38.56 2.30
C GLU A 33 7.27 -37.06 2.49
N GLU A 34 8.01 -36.68 3.52
CA GLU A 34 8.33 -35.28 3.81
C GLU A 34 9.46 -34.74 2.91
N GLY A 35 10.58 -35.48 2.79
CA GLY A 35 11.71 -35.09 1.95
C GLY A 35 11.35 -35.02 0.46
N GLY A 36 10.47 -35.91 0.00
CA GLY A 36 9.91 -35.90 -1.35
C GLY A 36 9.09 -34.65 -1.65
N ARG A 37 8.17 -34.26 -0.74
CA ARG A 37 7.38 -33.02 -0.86
C ARG A 37 8.28 -31.80 -0.88
N LEU A 38 9.26 -31.73 0.03
CA LEU A 38 10.17 -30.59 0.08
C LEU A 38 11.00 -30.47 -1.21
N LYS A 39 11.49 -31.59 -1.76
CA LYS A 39 12.16 -31.61 -3.08
C LYS A 39 11.27 -31.07 -4.19
N GLU A 40 10.01 -31.50 -4.23
CA GLU A 40 9.05 -31.09 -5.25
C GLU A 40 8.68 -29.60 -5.12
N ALA A 41 8.70 -29.04 -3.90
CA ALA A 41 8.37 -27.65 -3.61
C ALA A 41 9.46 -26.63 -4.02
N VAL A 42 10.71 -27.08 -4.18
CA VAL A 42 11.88 -26.21 -4.42
C VAL A 42 11.71 -25.25 -5.61
N PRO A 43 11.23 -25.67 -6.80
CA PRO A 43 11.03 -24.76 -7.92
C PRO A 43 10.04 -23.63 -7.60
N SER A 44 8.95 -23.93 -6.90
CA SER A 44 7.94 -22.93 -6.52
C SER A 44 8.46 -22.00 -5.42
N ILE A 45 9.27 -22.50 -4.48
CA ILE A 45 9.97 -21.68 -3.47
C ILE A 45 10.90 -20.67 -4.15
N ILE A 46 11.76 -21.13 -5.07
CA ILE A 46 12.67 -20.25 -5.83
C ILE A 46 11.86 -19.25 -6.66
N GLY A 47 10.78 -19.70 -7.30
CA GLY A 47 9.89 -18.86 -8.08
C GLY A 47 9.27 -17.73 -7.26
N LEU A 48 8.76 -18.01 -6.07
CA LEU A 48 8.21 -16.99 -5.17
C LEU A 48 9.27 -15.98 -4.73
N GLN A 49 10.46 -16.43 -4.33
CA GLN A 49 11.55 -15.54 -3.96
C GLN A 49 11.99 -14.65 -5.14
N ALA A 50 12.12 -15.23 -6.33
CA ALA A 50 12.48 -14.49 -7.52
C ALA A 50 11.46 -13.40 -7.86
N VAL A 51 10.16 -13.71 -7.80
CA VAL A 51 9.11 -12.72 -8.04
C VAL A 51 9.08 -11.66 -6.93
N THR A 52 9.27 -12.04 -5.66
CA THR A 52 9.35 -11.11 -4.53
C THR A 52 10.41 -10.04 -4.76
N HIS A 53 11.62 -10.45 -5.18
CA HIS A 53 12.69 -9.50 -5.51
C HIS A 53 12.40 -8.69 -6.77
N ALA A 54 11.80 -9.30 -7.81
CA ALA A 54 11.43 -8.60 -9.02
C ALA A 54 10.35 -7.53 -8.79
N CYS A 55 9.44 -7.72 -7.83
CA CYS A 55 8.42 -6.75 -7.48
C CYS A 55 9.00 -5.38 -7.06
N ALA A 56 10.15 -5.38 -6.36
CA ALA A 56 10.82 -4.14 -5.98
C ALA A 56 11.29 -3.30 -7.18
N GLU A 57 11.50 -3.94 -8.33
CA GLU A 57 12.01 -3.29 -9.55
C GLU A 57 10.89 -2.94 -10.56
N ILE A 58 9.63 -3.32 -10.30
CA ILE A 58 8.52 -3.06 -11.24
C ILE A 58 8.39 -1.57 -11.54
N ARG A 59 8.61 -0.70 -10.54
CA ARG A 59 8.53 0.76 -10.71
C ARG A 59 9.63 1.33 -11.60
N ASP A 60 10.77 0.64 -11.70
CA ASP A 60 11.88 1.03 -12.57
C ASP A 60 11.62 0.68 -14.04
N LEU A 61 10.61 -0.15 -14.32
CA LEU A 61 10.23 -0.48 -15.70
C LEU A 61 9.66 0.77 -16.41
N PRO A 62 9.85 0.87 -17.73
CA PRO A 62 9.13 1.85 -18.54
C PRO A 62 7.62 1.75 -18.29
N GLU A 63 6.92 2.88 -18.26
CA GLU A 63 5.48 2.94 -17.96
C GLU A 63 4.65 1.94 -18.78
N ALA A 64 4.96 1.78 -20.07
CA ALA A 64 4.29 0.84 -20.97
C ALA A 64 4.50 -0.65 -20.62
N GLU A 65 5.55 -0.98 -19.86
CA GLU A 65 5.89 -2.34 -19.44
C GLU A 65 5.44 -2.66 -18.01
N ARG A 66 5.16 -1.64 -17.19
CA ARG A 66 4.77 -1.82 -15.77
C ARG A 66 3.53 -2.70 -15.63
N ALA A 67 2.45 -2.37 -16.32
CA ALA A 67 1.20 -3.14 -16.28
C ALA A 67 1.40 -4.62 -16.64
N LEU A 68 2.24 -4.90 -17.65
CA LEU A 68 2.57 -6.27 -18.03
C LEU A 68 3.43 -6.97 -16.97
N GLY A 69 4.35 -6.24 -16.32
CA GLY A 69 5.16 -6.73 -15.21
C GLY A 69 4.29 -7.12 -14.00
N GLU A 70 3.34 -6.25 -13.66
CA GLU A 70 2.36 -6.46 -12.58
C GLU A 70 1.49 -7.70 -12.84
N ASP A 71 0.89 -7.80 -14.03
CA ASP A 71 0.09 -8.96 -14.43
C ASP A 71 0.89 -10.27 -14.35
N LYS A 72 2.15 -10.25 -14.80
CA LYS A 72 3.05 -11.42 -14.74
C LYS A 72 3.39 -11.80 -13.30
N ALA A 73 3.69 -10.82 -12.45
CA ALA A 73 4.01 -11.06 -11.05
C ALA A 73 2.83 -11.71 -10.32
N ASP A 74 1.62 -11.16 -10.46
CA ASP A 74 0.39 -11.72 -9.88
C ASP A 74 0.14 -13.16 -10.35
N MET A 75 0.23 -13.39 -11.67
CA MET A 75 0.07 -14.73 -12.25
C MET A 75 1.09 -15.72 -11.70
N LEU A 76 2.37 -15.34 -11.59
CA LEU A 76 3.44 -16.21 -11.10
C LEU A 76 3.28 -16.53 -9.61
N ILE A 77 2.90 -15.55 -8.78
CA ILE A 77 2.60 -15.76 -7.36
C ILE A 77 1.45 -16.75 -7.20
N LYS A 78 0.35 -16.54 -7.93
CA LYS A 78 -0.81 -17.45 -7.92
C LYS A 78 -0.43 -18.86 -8.37
N LYS A 79 0.37 -18.98 -9.43
CA LYS A 79 0.88 -20.26 -9.93
C LYS A 79 1.67 -21.01 -8.85
N HIS A 80 2.71 -20.39 -8.31
CA HIS A 80 3.60 -21.06 -7.35
C HIS A 80 2.91 -21.36 -6.01
N ALA A 81 2.05 -20.48 -5.53
CA ALA A 81 1.21 -20.77 -4.35
C ALA A 81 0.26 -21.95 -4.60
N GLY A 82 -0.33 -22.05 -5.80
CA GLY A 82 -1.18 -23.17 -6.20
C GLY A 82 -0.44 -24.51 -6.29
N GLU A 83 0.79 -24.49 -6.81
CA GLU A 83 1.69 -25.65 -6.86
C GLU A 83 2.02 -26.14 -5.43
N LEU A 84 2.43 -25.23 -4.54
CA LEU A 84 2.73 -25.57 -3.14
C LEU A 84 1.51 -26.14 -2.40
N ASN A 85 0.33 -25.54 -2.58
CA ASN A 85 -0.91 -26.08 -2.02
C ASN A 85 -1.25 -27.48 -2.55
N THR A 86 -0.85 -27.80 -3.78
CA THR A 86 -1.05 -29.13 -4.36
C THR A 86 -0.10 -30.14 -3.74
N ILE A 87 1.18 -29.79 -3.58
CA ILE A 87 2.22 -30.63 -2.97
C ILE A 87 1.88 -30.98 -1.51
N TRP A 88 1.38 -30.01 -0.76
CA TRP A 88 1.02 -30.16 0.66
C TRP A 88 -0.45 -30.54 0.89
N ARG A 89 -1.17 -30.99 -0.14
CA ARG A 89 -2.59 -31.32 -0.01
C ARG A 89 -2.79 -32.46 1.00
N GLY A 90 -3.65 -32.21 2.00
CA GLY A 90 -3.98 -33.18 3.04
C GLY A 90 -2.99 -33.20 4.21
N GLU A 91 -2.00 -32.33 4.19
CA GLU A 91 -0.93 -32.22 5.17
C GLU A 91 -0.76 -30.77 5.61
N GLN A 92 -0.10 -30.55 6.74
CA GLN A 92 0.23 -29.21 7.17
C GLN A 92 1.43 -28.68 6.37
N MET A 93 1.23 -27.59 5.64
CA MET A 93 2.34 -26.87 4.99
C MET A 93 3.25 -26.24 6.06
N PRO A 94 4.59 -26.34 5.93
CA PRO A 94 5.53 -25.70 6.83
C PRO A 94 5.32 -24.19 6.88
N GLU A 95 5.40 -23.62 8.08
CA GLU A 95 5.18 -22.18 8.33
C GLU A 95 6.08 -21.30 7.45
N ALA A 96 7.37 -21.65 7.32
CA ALA A 96 8.30 -20.89 6.46
C ALA A 96 7.88 -20.84 4.98
N ILE A 97 7.18 -21.85 4.46
CA ILE A 97 6.66 -21.83 3.08
C ILE A 97 5.43 -20.93 2.99
N VAL A 98 4.57 -20.94 4.02
CA VAL A 98 3.43 -20.03 4.11
C VAL A 98 3.91 -18.58 4.16
N GLU A 99 4.91 -18.28 4.99
CA GLU A 99 5.55 -16.97 5.08
C GLU A 99 6.08 -16.51 3.72
N LEU A 100 6.76 -17.37 2.96
CA LEU A 100 7.25 -17.03 1.61
C LEU A 100 6.13 -16.63 0.63
N VAL A 101 4.96 -17.27 0.72
CA VAL A 101 3.80 -16.89 -0.10
C VAL A 101 3.26 -15.52 0.31
N GLU A 102 3.20 -15.25 1.61
CA GLU A 102 2.74 -13.97 2.14
C GLU A 102 3.72 -12.84 1.85
N ASP A 103 5.03 -13.09 1.92
CA ASP A 103 6.08 -12.13 1.54
C ASP A 103 5.97 -11.76 0.06
N ALA A 104 5.78 -12.74 -0.82
CA ALA A 104 5.61 -12.46 -2.25
C ALA A 104 4.36 -11.62 -2.53
N ARG A 105 3.25 -11.91 -1.84
CA ARG A 105 2.02 -11.10 -1.93
C ARG A 105 2.22 -9.69 -1.38
N LEU A 106 2.94 -9.55 -0.28
CA LEU A 106 3.24 -8.26 0.34
C LEU A 106 4.13 -7.40 -0.57
N ALA A 107 5.17 -7.99 -1.15
CA ALA A 107 6.04 -7.33 -2.11
C ALA A 107 5.27 -6.90 -3.37
N PHE A 108 4.36 -7.76 -3.87
CA PHE A 108 3.49 -7.42 -4.98
C PHE A 108 2.59 -6.23 -4.66
N ARG A 109 1.89 -6.24 -3.50
CA ARG A 109 1.09 -5.10 -3.05
C ARG A 109 1.93 -3.84 -2.90
N ALA A 110 3.12 -3.94 -2.32
CA ALA A 110 4.02 -2.79 -2.20
C ALA A 110 4.36 -2.19 -3.57
N ALA A 111 4.58 -3.03 -4.58
CA ALA A 111 4.86 -2.59 -5.94
C ALA A 111 3.68 -1.85 -6.58
N THR A 112 2.46 -2.41 -6.48
CA THR A 112 1.26 -1.96 -7.21
C THR A 112 0.40 -0.95 -6.45
N GLU A 113 0.29 -1.10 -5.15
CA GLU A 113 -0.62 -0.35 -4.28
C GLU A 113 0.10 0.56 -3.27
N GLY A 114 1.40 0.32 -3.06
CA GLY A 114 2.20 1.05 -2.09
C GLY A 114 2.40 2.52 -2.45
N GLY A 115 2.73 3.31 -1.45
CA GLY A 115 2.87 4.75 -1.59
C GLY A 115 3.53 5.38 -0.37
N VAL A 116 3.48 6.70 -0.29
CA VAL A 116 3.98 7.47 0.85
C VAL A 116 2.81 7.78 1.77
N GLU A 117 2.95 7.44 3.04
CA GLU A 117 1.98 7.75 4.08
C GLU A 117 2.59 8.70 5.10
N TRP A 118 1.84 9.72 5.48
CA TRP A 118 2.19 10.63 6.57
C TRP A 118 1.40 10.24 7.80
N VAL A 119 2.06 10.14 8.95
CA VAL A 119 1.44 9.79 10.24
C VAL A 119 1.55 10.95 11.22
N VAL A 120 0.51 11.17 12.02
CA VAL A 120 0.48 12.20 13.08
C VAL A 120 1.47 11.84 14.20
N GLU A 121 2.44 12.71 14.46
CA GLU A 121 3.38 12.59 15.58
C GLU A 121 2.91 13.34 16.83
N GLY A 122 2.18 14.43 16.61
CA GLY A 122 1.57 15.27 17.65
C GLY A 122 0.42 14.60 18.39
N GLU A 123 -0.10 15.29 19.42
CA GLU A 123 -1.29 14.80 20.14
C GLU A 123 -2.52 14.76 19.24
N SER A 124 -2.68 15.77 18.38
CA SER A 124 -3.78 15.87 17.43
C SER A 124 -3.45 16.75 16.23
N LEU A 125 -4.05 16.42 15.08
CA LEU A 125 -3.97 17.19 13.85
C LEU A 125 -5.37 17.51 13.33
N ILE A 126 -5.62 18.76 12.96
CA ILE A 126 -6.86 19.19 12.29
C ILE A 126 -6.45 19.89 10.99
N ALA A 127 -6.70 19.24 9.86
CA ALA A 127 -6.37 19.82 8.57
C ALA A 127 -7.43 20.84 8.10
N PRO A 128 -7.01 21.93 7.43
CA PRO A 128 -7.93 22.84 6.77
C PRO A 128 -8.48 22.21 5.48
N HIS A 129 -9.31 22.95 4.74
CA HIS A 129 -9.77 22.51 3.43
C HIS A 129 -8.60 22.50 2.42
N PRO A 130 -8.38 21.42 1.65
CA PRO A 130 -7.17 21.26 0.83
C PRO A 130 -7.23 21.92 -0.55
N GLY A 131 -8.28 22.68 -0.87
CA GLY A 131 -8.55 23.16 -2.24
C GLY A 131 -7.35 23.85 -2.93
N GLU A 132 -6.59 24.68 -2.21
CA GLU A 132 -5.39 25.33 -2.76
C GLU A 132 -4.27 24.32 -3.08
N LEU A 133 -4.04 23.36 -2.18
CA LEU A 133 -3.09 22.27 -2.40
C LEU A 133 -3.48 21.45 -3.62
N LEU A 134 -4.75 21.03 -3.73
CA LEU A 134 -5.20 20.18 -4.83
C LEU A 134 -5.08 20.87 -6.18
N GLY A 135 -5.42 22.16 -6.24
CA GLY A 135 -5.27 22.97 -7.45
C GLY A 135 -3.82 23.03 -7.91
N ALA A 136 -2.89 23.31 -6.99
CA ALA A 136 -1.47 23.37 -7.30
C ALA A 136 -0.90 22.03 -7.78
N LEU A 137 -1.28 20.91 -7.14
CA LEU A 137 -0.80 19.59 -7.53
C LEU A 137 -1.29 19.18 -8.92
N VAL A 138 -2.57 19.40 -9.23
CA VAL A 138 -3.11 19.07 -10.56
C VAL A 138 -2.54 19.98 -11.64
N GLU A 139 -2.33 21.27 -11.35
CA GLU A 139 -1.65 22.19 -12.27
C GLU A 139 -0.21 21.75 -12.57
N ALA A 140 0.49 21.19 -11.57
CA ALA A 140 1.83 20.61 -11.72
C ALA A 140 1.83 19.24 -12.46
N GLY A 141 0.66 18.68 -12.79
CA GLY A 141 0.54 17.42 -13.51
C GLY A 141 0.49 16.16 -12.63
N PHE A 142 0.07 16.30 -11.36
CA PHE A 142 -0.12 15.14 -10.48
C PHE A 142 -1.18 14.19 -11.06
N SER A 143 -0.79 12.95 -11.33
CA SER A 143 -1.63 11.91 -11.96
C SER A 143 -1.99 10.74 -11.03
N GLY A 144 -1.53 10.80 -9.78
CA GLY A 144 -1.69 9.72 -8.80
C GLY A 144 -3.02 9.77 -8.03
N ASP A 145 -3.05 9.02 -6.94
CA ASP A 145 -4.09 9.11 -5.91
C ASP A 145 -3.56 9.85 -4.69
N LEU A 146 -4.38 10.71 -4.10
CA LEU A 146 -4.10 11.43 -2.86
C LEU A 146 -5.28 11.33 -1.92
N PHE A 147 -5.03 10.87 -0.70
CA PHE A 147 -5.98 10.84 0.41
C PHE A 147 -5.52 11.83 1.49
N LEU A 148 -6.45 12.63 1.98
CA LEU A 148 -6.20 13.66 2.99
C LEU A 148 -7.22 13.57 4.13
N PRO A 149 -6.96 14.21 5.30
CA PRO A 149 -7.92 14.23 6.39
C PRO A 149 -9.22 14.93 5.96
N THR A 150 -10.33 14.46 6.51
CA THR A 150 -11.60 15.18 6.42
C THR A 150 -11.42 16.56 7.06
N PRO A 151 -11.66 17.67 6.34
CA PRO A 151 -11.40 19.00 6.86
C PRO A 151 -12.16 19.27 8.18
N GLY A 152 -11.45 19.83 9.16
CA GLY A 152 -12.03 20.17 10.46
C GLY A 152 -12.27 18.98 11.41
N VAL A 153 -11.96 17.74 11.00
CA VAL A 153 -12.06 16.56 11.86
C VAL A 153 -10.69 16.23 12.46
N PRO A 154 -10.57 16.09 13.80
CA PRO A 154 -9.29 15.78 14.41
C PRO A 154 -8.85 14.35 14.11
N LEU A 155 -7.59 14.19 13.74
CA LEU A 155 -6.82 12.95 13.82
C LEU A 155 -5.94 12.99 15.06
N PHE A 156 -5.61 11.82 15.61
CA PHE A 156 -4.80 11.70 16.84
C PHE A 156 -3.47 11.03 16.56
N GLN A 157 -2.56 11.12 17.53
CA GLN A 157 -1.23 10.52 17.46
C GLN A 157 -1.23 9.09 16.90
N ASN A 158 -0.27 8.81 16.01
CA ASN A 158 -0.07 7.55 15.28
C ASN A 158 -1.14 7.22 14.21
N ALA A 159 -2.15 8.08 14.01
CA ALA A 159 -3.09 7.91 12.93
C ALA A 159 -2.46 8.30 11.58
N PRO A 160 -2.70 7.57 10.48
CA PRO A 160 -2.37 8.05 9.15
C PRO A 160 -3.16 9.33 8.85
N ALA A 161 -2.44 10.35 8.39
CA ALA A 161 -2.92 11.68 8.08
C ALA A 161 -3.04 11.92 6.58
N ALA A 162 -2.16 11.36 5.76
CA ALA A 162 -2.28 11.41 4.32
C ALA A 162 -1.67 10.18 3.68
N PHE A 163 -2.11 9.87 2.48
CA PHE A 163 -1.50 8.82 1.67
C PHE A 163 -1.47 9.24 0.20
N MET A 164 -0.36 8.98 -0.47
CA MET A 164 -0.13 9.32 -1.86
C MET A 164 0.48 8.13 -2.61
N ARG A 165 -0.02 7.83 -3.81
CA ARG A 165 0.57 6.81 -4.70
C ARG A 165 0.42 7.18 -6.17
N GLY A 166 1.09 6.42 -7.04
CA GLY A 166 0.91 6.53 -8.49
C GLY A 166 1.54 7.77 -9.13
N VAL A 167 2.42 8.47 -8.40
CA VAL A 167 3.23 9.58 -8.91
C VAL A 167 4.70 9.24 -8.74
N ASP A 168 5.50 9.52 -9.76
CA ASP A 168 6.97 9.41 -9.67
C ASP A 168 7.52 10.63 -8.91
N ILE A 169 8.22 10.36 -7.80
CA ILE A 169 8.76 11.39 -6.90
C ILE A 169 9.82 12.28 -7.55
N GLU A 170 10.45 11.83 -8.63
CA GLU A 170 11.45 12.59 -9.37
C GLU A 170 10.83 13.57 -10.37
N THR A 171 9.51 13.47 -10.60
CA THR A 171 8.77 14.45 -11.43
C THR A 171 8.50 15.73 -10.64
N GLU A 172 8.25 16.83 -11.36
CA GLU A 172 7.87 18.10 -10.73
C GLU A 172 6.64 17.96 -9.81
N ALA A 173 5.60 17.25 -10.28
CA ALA A 173 4.40 16.96 -9.50
C ALA A 173 4.70 16.12 -8.25
N GLY A 174 5.54 15.08 -8.38
CA GLY A 174 5.92 14.20 -7.26
C GLY A 174 6.74 14.94 -6.20
N GLY A 175 7.75 15.69 -6.62
CA GLY A 175 8.57 16.52 -5.71
C GLY A 175 7.74 17.61 -5.03
N MET A 176 6.83 18.25 -5.76
CA MET A 176 5.88 19.22 -5.18
C MET A 176 4.97 18.55 -4.15
N ALA A 177 4.41 17.38 -4.45
CA ALA A 177 3.55 16.67 -3.51
C ALA A 177 4.29 16.30 -2.22
N LEU A 178 5.50 15.73 -2.33
CA LEU A 178 6.34 15.40 -1.18
C LEU A 178 6.67 16.61 -0.30
N ALA A 179 6.85 17.78 -0.89
CA ALA A 179 7.15 19.01 -0.15
C ALA A 179 5.89 19.68 0.43
N HIS A 180 4.78 19.71 -0.31
CA HIS A 180 3.61 20.51 0.04
C HIS A 180 2.60 19.77 0.93
N ILE A 181 2.49 18.44 0.83
CA ILE A 181 1.61 17.65 1.71
C ILE A 181 1.99 17.83 3.19
N PRO A 182 3.25 17.65 3.64
CA PRO A 182 3.59 17.87 5.04
C PRO A 182 3.38 19.32 5.48
N LEU A 183 3.65 20.32 4.62
CA LEU A 183 3.36 21.72 4.93
C LEU A 183 1.85 21.98 5.14
N PHE A 184 1.00 21.31 4.36
CA PHE A 184 -0.45 21.38 4.53
C PHE A 184 -0.92 20.72 5.84
N LEU A 185 -0.28 19.62 6.23
CA LEU A 185 -0.60 18.88 7.45
C LEU A 185 -0.05 19.55 8.73
N GLY A 186 1.07 20.28 8.63
CA GLY A 186 1.77 20.93 9.73
C GLY A 186 3.04 20.20 10.16
N ASP A 187 3.75 20.75 11.16
CA ASP A 187 5.10 20.31 11.54
C ASP A 187 5.17 18.97 12.30
N GLU A 188 4.03 18.39 12.68
CA GLU A 188 3.94 17.20 13.54
C GLU A 188 3.50 15.95 12.76
N VAL A 189 4.07 15.74 11.57
CA VAL A 189 3.87 14.53 10.76
C VAL A 189 5.18 13.96 10.24
N SER A 190 5.25 12.63 10.12
CA SER A 190 6.36 11.95 9.43
C SER A 190 5.88 11.09 8.26
N GLY A 191 6.55 11.27 7.11
CA GLY A 191 6.31 10.51 5.89
C GLY A 191 7.18 9.26 5.82
N HIS A 192 6.60 8.13 5.42
CA HIS A 192 7.33 6.89 5.13
C HIS A 192 6.61 6.08 4.05
N GLU A 193 7.35 5.21 3.38
CA GLU A 193 6.77 4.28 2.42
C GLU A 193 5.98 3.19 3.15
N VAL A 194 4.79 2.89 2.63
CA VAL A 194 3.94 1.80 3.12
C VAL A 194 3.50 0.91 1.95
N PRO A 195 3.36 -0.41 2.17
CA PRO A 195 2.99 -1.34 1.11
C PRO A 195 1.52 -1.22 0.69
N VAL A 196 0.68 -0.64 1.55
CA VAL A 196 -0.75 -0.41 1.31
C VAL A 196 -1.21 0.79 2.12
N ALA A 197 -2.10 1.59 1.54
CA ALA A 197 -2.73 2.71 2.23
C ALA A 197 -3.50 2.24 3.46
N ARG A 198 -3.38 2.97 4.58
CA ARG A 198 -4.22 2.73 5.77
C ARG A 198 -5.31 3.79 5.89
N GLN A 199 -6.48 3.37 6.34
CA GLN A 199 -7.62 4.22 6.66
C GLN A 199 -7.84 4.24 8.18
N VAL A 200 -8.33 5.37 8.67
CA VAL A 200 -8.77 5.55 10.06
C VAL A 200 -10.28 5.56 10.10
N TYR A 201 -10.87 4.67 10.87
CA TYR A 201 -12.31 4.60 11.08
C TYR A 201 -12.64 5.03 12.50
N ARG A 202 -13.33 6.17 12.65
CA ARG A 202 -13.88 6.60 13.94
C ARG A 202 -15.10 5.77 14.27
N GLN A 203 -15.01 5.00 15.35
CA GLN A 203 -16.09 4.16 15.82
C GLN A 203 -16.93 4.89 16.85
N PHE A 204 -18.23 4.76 16.73
CA PHE A 204 -19.22 5.40 17.58
C PHE A 204 -19.92 4.37 18.45
N ASP A 205 -20.16 4.73 19.70
CA ASP A 205 -21.10 4.05 20.56
C ASP A 205 -22.17 5.07 20.95
N PHE A 206 -23.31 5.01 20.24
CA PHE A 206 -24.42 5.94 20.48
C PHE A 206 -25.02 5.79 21.89
N SER A 207 -24.84 4.64 22.55
CA SER A 207 -25.25 4.48 23.95
C SER A 207 -24.35 5.24 24.92
N LYS A 208 -23.08 5.49 24.54
CA LYS A 208 -22.11 6.29 25.30
C LYS A 208 -22.01 7.74 24.82
N GLY A 209 -22.85 8.13 23.86
CA GLY A 209 -23.01 9.52 23.43
C GLY A 209 -21.93 10.05 22.49
N GLY A 210 -21.18 9.20 21.77
CA GLY A 210 -20.21 9.71 20.81
C GLY A 210 -19.13 8.74 20.34
N PRO A 211 -18.01 9.28 19.81
CA PRO A 211 -16.88 8.47 19.37
C PRO A 211 -16.21 7.78 20.56
N VAL A 212 -15.81 6.52 20.37
CA VAL A 212 -15.20 5.70 21.43
C VAL A 212 -13.78 5.28 21.14
N ARG A 213 -13.39 5.19 19.86
CA ARG A 213 -12.01 4.93 19.41
C ARG A 213 -11.87 5.20 17.93
N ASP A 214 -10.64 5.41 17.50
CA ASP A 214 -10.25 5.36 16.11
C ASP A 214 -9.58 3.99 15.83
N LEU A 215 -9.98 3.35 14.73
CA LEU A 215 -9.48 2.04 14.31
C LEU A 215 -8.76 2.19 12.98
N VAL A 216 -7.46 1.88 12.96
CA VAL A 216 -6.65 1.91 11.74
C VAL A 216 -6.69 0.52 11.07
N GLN A 217 -6.97 0.49 9.77
CA GLN A 217 -6.97 -0.72 8.95
C GLN A 217 -6.38 -0.43 7.57
N PRO A 218 -5.74 -1.40 6.92
CA PRO A 218 -5.46 -1.35 5.49
C PRO A 218 -6.73 -1.06 4.68
N MET A 219 -6.63 -0.28 3.60
CA MET A 219 -7.77 0.05 2.74
C MET A 219 -8.28 -1.14 1.90
N ASP A 220 -7.45 -2.16 1.70
CA ASP A 220 -7.79 -3.43 1.03
C ASP A 220 -8.41 -4.47 1.98
N ALA A 221 -8.48 -4.17 3.28
CA ALA A 221 -9.14 -5.02 4.27
C ALA A 221 -10.67 -5.00 4.12
N ALA A 222 -11.34 -5.92 4.82
CA ALA A 222 -12.80 -5.93 4.87
C ALA A 222 -13.35 -4.60 5.42
N LEU A 223 -14.48 -4.15 4.83
CA LEU A 223 -15.13 -2.91 5.22
C LEU A 223 -15.41 -2.88 6.72
N THR A 224 -14.82 -1.88 7.38
CA THR A 224 -14.86 -1.74 8.83
C THR A 224 -15.95 -0.72 9.21
N PRO A 225 -16.83 -1.04 10.17
CA PRO A 225 -17.81 -0.08 10.68
C PRO A 225 -17.13 1.14 11.31
N GLY A 226 -17.60 2.33 10.96
CA GLY A 226 -17.11 3.60 11.47
C GLY A 226 -17.15 4.69 10.40
N GLN A 227 -16.88 5.93 10.81
CA GLN A 227 -16.70 7.04 9.87
C GLN A 227 -15.25 7.03 9.37
N PRO A 228 -14.98 6.92 8.06
CA PRO A 228 -13.64 7.09 7.52
C PRO A 228 -13.18 8.53 7.75
N LEU A 229 -11.95 8.72 8.20
CA LEU A 229 -11.41 10.05 8.49
C LEU A 229 -10.51 10.58 7.38
N LEU A 230 -9.96 9.70 6.54
CA LEU A 230 -9.31 10.09 5.29
C LEU A 230 -10.30 10.02 4.14
N ILE A 231 -10.28 11.05 3.30
CA ILE A 231 -11.11 11.16 2.10
C ILE A 231 -10.25 11.13 0.84
N PRO A 232 -10.75 10.56 -0.26
CA PRO A 232 -10.09 10.71 -1.54
C PRO A 232 -10.14 12.19 -1.94
N ALA A 233 -8.97 12.79 -2.15
CA ALA A 233 -8.83 14.18 -2.54
C ALA A 233 -8.48 14.32 -4.02
N ILE A 234 -7.63 13.42 -4.53
CA ILE A 234 -7.36 13.23 -5.95
C ILE A 234 -7.43 11.73 -6.23
N LEU A 235 -8.08 11.32 -7.31
CA LEU A 235 -8.07 9.94 -7.82
C LEU A 235 -7.66 9.96 -9.29
N ALA A 236 -6.60 9.23 -9.63
CA ALA A 236 -6.02 9.20 -10.98
C ALA A 236 -5.82 10.60 -11.60
N GLY A 237 -5.34 11.56 -10.79
CA GLY A 237 -5.14 12.96 -11.21
C GLY A 237 -6.41 13.84 -11.24
N GLU A 238 -7.58 13.30 -10.92
CA GLU A 238 -8.84 14.06 -10.87
C GLU A 238 -9.20 14.48 -9.44
N VAL A 239 -9.37 15.79 -9.24
CA VAL A 239 -9.82 16.36 -7.95
C VAL A 239 -11.21 15.86 -7.61
N GLN A 240 -11.37 15.36 -6.39
CA GLN A 240 -12.64 14.87 -5.88
C GLN A 240 -13.40 15.98 -5.14
N PRO A 241 -14.74 15.94 -5.12
CA PRO A 241 -15.53 16.90 -4.37
C PRO A 241 -15.33 16.70 -2.87
N ILE A 242 -14.85 17.75 -2.18
CA ILE A 242 -14.66 17.77 -0.74
C ILE A 242 -15.64 18.75 -0.13
N ALA A 243 -16.42 18.28 0.84
CA ALA A 243 -17.35 19.14 1.55
C ALA A 243 -16.59 20.15 2.41
N LEU A 244 -16.99 21.42 2.33
CA LEU A 244 -16.56 22.41 3.31
C LEU A 244 -17.16 22.05 4.67
N PRO A 245 -16.38 22.14 5.77
CA PRO A 245 -16.97 22.09 7.09
C PRO A 245 -17.92 23.28 7.19
N ILE A 246 -19.22 23.02 7.37
CA ILE A 246 -20.25 24.07 7.44
C ILE A 246 -20.09 24.79 8.78
N PRO A 247 -19.67 26.06 8.82
CA PRO A 247 -19.58 26.80 10.07
C PRO A 247 -21.00 27.10 10.57
N GLY A 248 -21.31 26.78 11.82
CA GLY A 248 -22.61 27.09 12.42
C GLY A 248 -23.73 26.12 12.04
N THR A 249 -23.42 24.87 11.70
CA THR A 249 -24.41 23.81 11.37
C THR A 249 -25.47 23.63 12.45
N GLU A 250 -25.15 23.92 13.71
CA GLU A 250 -26.09 23.96 14.83
C GLU A 250 -27.23 24.97 14.66
N HIS A 251 -27.09 25.93 13.74
CA HIS A 251 -28.09 26.95 13.42
C HIS A 251 -28.74 26.75 12.06
N GLN A 252 -28.43 25.65 11.35
CA GLN A 252 -28.96 25.38 10.03
C GLN A 252 -30.46 25.06 10.11
N LYS A 253 -31.28 25.90 9.47
CA LYS A 253 -32.72 25.65 9.32
C LYS A 253 -32.92 24.43 8.41
N PRO A 254 -34.01 23.65 8.60
CA PRO A 254 -34.32 22.54 7.70
C PRO A 254 -34.30 22.99 6.24
N LEU A 255 -33.50 22.31 5.42
CA LEU A 255 -33.46 22.53 3.98
C LEU A 255 -34.49 21.63 3.29
N PRO A 256 -35.19 22.10 2.25
CA PRO A 256 -36.04 21.24 1.43
C PRO A 256 -35.18 20.15 0.76
N VAL A 257 -35.65 18.91 0.80
CA VAL A 257 -35.03 17.77 0.11
C VAL A 257 -35.82 17.54 -1.16
N GLU A 258 -35.15 17.68 -2.31
CA GLU A 258 -35.71 17.40 -3.63
C GLU A 258 -35.12 16.09 -4.16
N PHE A 259 -35.96 15.26 -4.79
CA PHE A 259 -35.54 14.03 -5.45
C PHE A 259 -35.63 14.26 -6.96
N GLU A 260 -34.51 14.13 -7.67
CA GLU A 260 -34.53 14.02 -9.12
C GLU A 260 -35.00 12.60 -9.52
N ALA A 261 -35.84 12.54 -10.55
CA ALA A 261 -36.42 11.31 -11.09
C ALA A 261 -35.54 10.68 -12.17
#